data_AF-X0ZAL4-F1
#
_entry.id   AF-X0ZAL4-F1
#
_cell.length_a   1.000
_cell.length_b   1.000
_cell.length_c   1.000
_cell.angle_alpha   90.00
_cell.angle_beta   90.00
_cell.angle_gamma   90.00
#
_symmetry.space_group_name_H-M   'P 1'
#
loop_
_entity.id
_entity.type
_entity.pdbx_description
1 polymer ?
#
loop_
_entity_poly.entity_id
_entity_poly.type
_entity_poly.pdbx_seq_one_letter_code
_entity_poly.pdbx_strand_id
1 'polypeptide(L)'
;LDEALNHITERKLFNQTLADFQITQDRIADMATDIDSAALLIYRAAWEKDNGAERVTREAAMAKMHATEMAQTVIDKAIQMLGGKGVTRGEVLERLYRDIRPLRIYEGATVS
;
A
#
# COMPACT_ATOMS: atom_id res chain seq x y z
N LEU A 1 5.76 -2.14 -1.81
CA LEU A 1 5.83 -3.62 -1.75
C LEU A 1 7.25 -4.09 -2.04
N ASP A 2 7.85 -3.68 -3.15
CA ASP A 2 9.19 -4.11 -3.58
C ASP A 2 10.29 -3.89 -2.53
N GLU A 3 10.33 -2.74 -1.86
CA GLU A 3 11.29 -2.48 -0.78
C GLU A 3 11.14 -3.48 0.39
N ALA A 4 9.91 -3.86 0.71
CA ALA A 4 9.64 -4.87 1.75
C ALA A 4 10.11 -6.25 1.29
N LEU A 5 9.84 -6.63 0.03
CA LEU A 5 10.30 -7.90 -0.57
C LEU A 5 11.83 -8.02 -0.56
N ASN A 6 12.53 -6.97 -0.99
CA ASN A 6 13.99 -6.92 -0.97
C ASN A 6 14.51 -7.07 0.47
N HIS A 7 13.93 -6.36 1.43
CA HIS A 7 14.38 -6.45 2.81
C HIS A 7 14.20 -7.85 3.42
N ILE A 8 13.04 -8.48 3.23
CA ILE A 8 12.75 -9.77 3.87
C ILE A 8 13.54 -10.93 3.26
N THR A 9 13.92 -10.82 1.99
CA THR A 9 14.73 -11.84 1.31
C THR A 9 16.20 -11.75 1.68
N GLU A 10 16.71 -10.56 1.99
CA GLU A 10 18.10 -10.35 2.42
C GLU A 10 18.31 -10.55 3.93
N ARG A 11 17.30 -10.27 4.74
CA ARG A 11 17.42 -10.29 6.21
C ARG A 11 17.41 -11.71 6.77
N LYS A 12 18.58 -12.20 7.19
CA LYS A 12 18.73 -13.50 7.87
C LYS A 12 18.47 -13.42 9.38
N LEU A 13 17.68 -14.36 9.90
CA LEU A 13 17.39 -14.59 11.31
C LEU A 13 17.30 -16.10 11.56
N PHE A 14 17.94 -16.60 12.63
CA PHE A 14 17.82 -18.01 13.04
C PHE A 14 18.10 -19.03 11.91
N ASN A 15 19.11 -18.75 11.07
CA ASN A 15 19.51 -19.58 9.93
C ASN A 15 18.50 -19.67 8.76
N GLN A 16 17.48 -18.81 8.76
CA GLN A 16 16.53 -18.62 7.65
C GLN A 16 16.38 -17.13 7.35
N THR A 17 15.64 -16.75 6.31
CA THR A 17 15.33 -15.36 5.97
C THR A 17 14.01 -14.94 6.60
N LEU A 18 13.74 -13.64 6.69
CA LEU A 18 12.42 -13.15 7.11
C LEU A 18 11.30 -13.65 6.19
N ALA A 19 11.59 -13.86 4.90
CA ALA A 19 10.64 -14.37 3.91
C ALA A 19 10.19 -15.82 4.18
N ASP A 20 10.96 -16.59 4.95
CA ASP A 20 10.64 -18.00 5.26
C ASP A 20 9.58 -18.14 6.37
N PHE A 21 9.29 -17.07 7.11
CA PHE A 21 8.29 -17.11 8.18
C PHE A 21 6.89 -16.88 7.60
N GLN A 22 5.93 -17.75 7.97
CA GLN A 22 4.54 -17.66 7.51
C GLN A 22 3.91 -16.28 7.75
N ILE A 23 4.14 -15.68 8.93
CA ILE A 23 3.61 -14.35 9.25
C ILE A 23 4.11 -13.26 8.30
N THR A 24 5.32 -13.41 7.75
CA THR A 24 5.86 -12.50 6.74
C THR A 24 5.17 -12.73 5.41
N GLN A 25 4.98 -13.99 5.02
CA GLN A 25 4.33 -14.36 3.77
C GLN A 25 2.87 -13.88 3.74
N ASP A 26 2.14 -14.06 4.85
CA ASP A 26 0.76 -13.59 4.99
C ASP A 26 0.67 -12.07 4.83
N ARG A 27 1.59 -11.33 5.47
CA ARG A 27 1.64 -9.86 5.34
C ARG A 27 1.93 -9.39 3.91
N ILE A 28 2.82 -10.08 3.20
CA ILE A 28 3.12 -9.80 1.79
C ILE A 28 1.91 -10.11 0.91
N ALA A 29 1.23 -11.24 1.15
CA ALA A 29 0.03 -11.63 0.42
C ALA A 29 -1.09 -10.61 0.61
N ASP A 30 -1.30 -10.14 1.83
CA ASP A 30 -2.26 -9.06 2.11
C ASP A 30 -1.90 -7.78 1.38
N MET A 31 -0.63 -7.35 1.45
CA MET A 31 -0.17 -6.13 0.76
C MET A 31 -0.34 -6.22 -0.76
N ALA A 32 -0.04 -7.38 -1.35
CA ALA A 32 -0.23 -7.60 -2.78
C ALA A 32 -1.72 -7.55 -3.15
N THR A 33 -2.57 -8.17 -2.35
CA THR A 33 -4.03 -8.16 -2.53
C THR A 33 -4.61 -6.75 -2.43
N ASP A 34 -4.15 -5.96 -1.44
CA ASP A 34 -4.54 -4.57 -1.24
C ASP A 34 -4.20 -3.73 -2.50
N ILE A 35 -2.99 -3.90 -3.05
CA ILE A 35 -2.54 -3.22 -4.29
C ILE A 35 -3.39 -3.64 -5.50
N ASP A 36 -3.58 -4.94 -5.70
CA ASP A 36 -4.34 -5.46 -6.84
C ASP A 36 -5.80 -5.01 -6.80
N SER A 37 -6.42 -5.01 -5.62
CA SER A 37 -7.80 -4.54 -5.45
C SER A 37 -7.95 -3.05 -5.83
N ALA A 38 -6.98 -2.21 -5.45
CA ALA A 38 -6.95 -0.81 -5.84
C ALA A 38 -6.77 -0.64 -7.35
N ALA A 39 -5.85 -1.40 -7.95
CA ALA A 39 -5.64 -1.39 -9.40
C ALA A 39 -6.92 -1.79 -10.16
N LEU A 40 -7.63 -2.82 -9.70
CA LEU A 40 -8.87 -3.28 -10.32
C LEU A 40 -9.98 -2.22 -10.28
N LEU A 41 -10.12 -1.47 -9.18
CA LEU A 41 -11.08 -0.38 -9.10
C LEU A 41 -10.73 0.77 -10.07
N ILE A 42 -9.44 1.09 -10.20
CA ILE A 42 -8.96 2.09 -11.17
C ILE A 42 -9.25 1.63 -12.59
N TYR A 43 -8.91 0.38 -12.93
CA TYR A 43 -9.16 -0.18 -14.26
C TYR A 43 -10.64 -0.24 -14.59
N ARG A 44 -11.49 -0.57 -13.60
CA ARG A 44 -12.94 -0.52 -13.79
C ARG A 44 -13.41 0.89 -14.12
N ALA A 45 -12.97 1.91 -13.38
CA ALA A 45 -13.36 3.30 -13.64
C ALA A 45 -12.90 3.77 -15.03
N ALA A 46 -11.69 3.38 -15.45
CA ALA A 46 -11.17 3.66 -16.79
C ALA A 46 -11.98 2.94 -17.87
N TRP A 47 -12.26 1.65 -17.68
CA TRP A 47 -13.04 0.85 -18.62
C TRP A 47 -14.45 1.41 -18.82
N GLU A 48 -15.16 1.79 -17.75
CA GLU A 48 -16.48 2.43 -17.87
C GLU A 48 -16.40 3.71 -18.71
N LYS A 49 -15.35 4.50 -18.53
CA LYS A 49 -15.13 5.73 -19.31
C LYS A 49 -14.90 5.42 -20.79
N ASP A 50 -14.08 4.42 -21.08
CA ASP A 50 -13.74 4.00 -22.43
C ASP A 50 -14.93 3.38 -23.17
N ASN A 51 -15.86 2.75 -22.45
CA ASN A 51 -17.11 2.21 -23.01
C ASN A 51 -18.21 3.27 -23.18
N GLY A 52 -17.87 4.56 -23.09
CA GLY A 52 -18.77 5.66 -23.42
C GLY A 52 -19.70 6.07 -22.28
N ALA A 53 -19.41 5.68 -21.03
CA ALA A 53 -20.14 6.22 -19.89
C ALA A 53 -20.07 7.76 -19.89
N GLU A 54 -21.24 8.40 -19.83
CA GLU A 54 -21.36 9.85 -19.80
C GLU A 54 -20.66 10.44 -18.57
N ARG A 55 -20.70 9.71 -17.45
CA ARG A 55 -20.09 10.11 -16.17
C ARG A 55 -19.55 8.90 -15.41
N VAL A 56 -18.31 9.01 -14.91
CA VAL A 56 -17.61 7.99 -14.09
C VAL A 56 -17.20 8.52 -12.71
N THR A 57 -17.82 9.61 -12.24
CA THR A 57 -17.42 10.29 -10.99
C THR A 57 -17.53 9.36 -9.78
N ARG A 58 -18.51 8.46 -9.76
CA ARG A 58 -18.72 7.54 -8.64
C ARG A 58 -17.61 6.48 -8.58
N GLU A 59 -17.33 5.85 -9.71
CA GLU A 59 -16.30 4.82 -9.87
C GLU A 59 -14.91 5.42 -9.60
N ALA A 60 -14.64 6.61 -10.13
CA ALA A 60 -13.39 7.33 -9.89
C ALA A 60 -13.24 7.73 -8.40
N ALA A 61 -14.31 8.16 -7.73
CA ALA A 61 -14.29 8.47 -6.31
C ALA A 61 -14.02 7.22 -5.45
N MET A 62 -14.68 6.09 -5.76
CA MET A 62 -14.43 4.81 -5.09
C MET A 62 -12.99 4.33 -5.29
N ALA A 63 -12.49 4.39 -6.54
CA ALA A 63 -11.12 4.00 -6.86
C ALA A 63 -10.11 4.88 -6.13
N LYS A 64 -10.33 6.21 -6.10
CA LYS A 64 -9.45 7.15 -5.39
C LYS A 64 -9.41 6.87 -3.89
N MET A 65 -10.56 6.77 -3.25
CA MET A 65 -10.68 6.51 -1.80
C MET A 65 -9.96 5.21 -1.43
N HIS A 66 -10.30 4.13 -2.13
CA HIS A 66 -9.72 2.81 -1.87
C HIS A 66 -8.22 2.78 -2.13
N ALA A 67 -7.74 3.38 -3.23
CA ALA A 67 -6.31 3.45 -3.51
C ALA A 67 -5.53 4.22 -2.44
N THR A 68 -6.06 5.33 -1.93
CA THR A 68 -5.43 6.09 -0.85
C THR A 68 -5.37 5.29 0.45
N GLU A 69 -6.46 4.63 0.84
CA GLU A 69 -6.53 3.79 2.05
C GLU A 69 -5.60 2.56 1.96
N MET A 70 -5.58 1.89 0.82
CA MET A 70 -4.70 0.74 0.60
C MET A 70 -3.23 1.14 0.57
N ALA A 71 -2.89 2.27 -0.07
CA ALA A 71 -1.53 2.79 -0.04
C ALA A 71 -1.05 3.07 1.39
N GLN A 72 -1.91 3.61 2.26
CA GLN A 72 -1.58 3.81 3.67
C GLN A 72 -1.31 2.49 4.39
N THR A 73 -2.22 1.52 4.21
CA THR A 73 -2.12 0.19 4.82
C THR A 73 -0.84 -0.53 4.38
N VAL A 74 -0.52 -0.49 3.09
CA VAL A 74 0.67 -1.13 2.51
C VAL A 74 1.96 -0.48 3.02
N ILE A 75 2.00 0.85 3.11
CA ILE A 75 3.18 1.58 3.64
C ILE A 75 3.39 1.23 5.11
N ASP A 76 2.34 1.22 5.93
CA ASP A 76 2.44 0.91 7.36
C ASP A 76 2.92 -0.54 7.59
N LYS A 77 2.32 -1.52 6.87
CA LYS A 77 2.76 -2.92 6.89
C LYS A 77 4.23 -3.05 6.49
N ALA A 78 4.66 -2.36 5.43
CA ALA A 78 6.05 -2.37 4.97
C ALA A 78 7.01 -1.82 6.04
N ILE A 79 6.71 -0.68 6.66
CA ILE A 79 7.54 -0.11 7.73
C ILE A 79 7.68 -1.08 8.89
N GLN A 80 6.58 -1.71 9.32
CA GLN A 80 6.60 -2.68 10.41
C GLN A 80 7.50 -3.88 10.08
N MET A 81 7.54 -4.31 8.82
CA MET A 81 8.41 -5.40 8.36
C MET A 81 9.89 -5.02 8.31
N LEU A 82 10.22 -3.77 7.96
CA LEU A 82 11.59 -3.26 7.98
C LEU A 82 12.09 -2.88 9.39
N GLY A 83 11.19 -2.77 10.37
CA GLY A 83 11.51 -2.34 11.72
C GLY A 83 12.14 -0.95 11.76
N GLY A 84 13.20 -0.78 12.55
CA GLY A 84 13.89 0.52 12.68
C GLY A 84 14.42 1.10 11.36
N LYS A 85 14.72 0.26 10.36
CA LYS A 85 15.12 0.73 9.02
C LYS A 85 13.98 1.46 8.31
N GLY A 86 12.73 1.02 8.51
CA GLY A 86 11.55 1.61 7.84
C GLY A 86 11.27 3.06 8.21
N VAL A 87 11.80 3.53 9.34
CA VAL A 87 11.66 4.93 9.83
C VAL A 87 12.99 5.70 9.81
N THR A 88 14.05 5.10 9.25
CA THR A 88 15.36 5.75 9.18
C THR A 88 15.35 6.83 8.11
N ARG A 89 15.78 8.04 8.46
CA ARG A 89 15.79 9.19 7.55
C ARG A 89 16.62 8.90 6.30
N GLY A 90 16.03 9.17 5.13
CA GLY A 90 16.66 8.95 3.83
C GLY A 90 16.24 7.65 3.15
N GLU A 91 15.59 6.75 3.88
CA GLU A 91 14.99 5.54 3.30
C GLU A 91 13.70 5.88 2.53
N VAL A 92 13.41 5.08 1.49
CA VAL A 92 12.24 5.30 0.64
C VAL A 92 10.94 5.20 1.43
N LEU A 93 10.83 4.24 2.35
CA LEU A 93 9.63 4.07 3.18
C LEU A 93 9.41 5.20 4.16
N GLU A 94 10.48 5.79 4.70
CA GLU A 94 10.38 6.95 5.59
C GLU A 94 9.80 8.16 4.86
N ARG A 95 10.24 8.40 3.61
CA ARG A 95 9.67 9.44 2.74
C ARG A 95 8.20 9.17 2.44
N LEU A 96 7.87 7.96 1.99
CA LEU A 96 6.49 7.58 1.64
C LEU A 96 5.54 7.70 2.85
N TYR A 97 5.99 7.31 4.04
CA TYR A 97 5.23 7.48 5.27
C TYR A 97 4.91 8.95 5.56
N ARG A 98 5.91 9.83 5.41
CA ARG A 98 5.75 11.26 5.62
C ARG A 98 4.80 11.89 4.62
N ASP A 99 4.84 11.45 3.36
CA ASP A 99 4.01 11.98 2.28
C ASP A 99 2.54 11.57 2.44
N ILE A 100 2.29 10.33 2.89
CA ILE A 100 0.92 9.81 3.01
C ILE A 100 0.23 10.19 4.33
N ARG A 101 1.01 10.52 5.38
CA ARG A 101 0.45 10.87 6.70
C ARG A 101 -0.48 12.09 6.67
N PRO A 102 -0.17 13.20 5.97
CA PRO A 102 -1.08 14.33 5.84
C PRO A 102 -2.39 13.96 5.14
N LEU A 103 -2.33 13.14 4.08
CA LEU A 103 -3.52 12.70 3.33
C LEU A 103 -4.53 11.99 4.24
N ARG A 104 -4.04 11.18 5.18
CA ARG A 104 -4.88 10.53 6.19
C ARG A 104 -5.58 11.50 7.13
N ILE A 105 -4.92 12.61 7.51
CA ILE A 105 -5.52 13.63 8.36
C ILE A 105 -6.59 14.40 7.60
N TYR A 106 -6.32 14.77 6.34
CA TYR A 106 -7.30 15.49 5.51
C TYR A 106 -8.52 14.63 5.18
N GLU A 107 -8.34 13.37 4.80
CA GLU A 107 -9.47 12.48 4.51
C GLU A 107 -10.21 12.06 5.78
N GLY A 108 -9.52 11.82 6.91
CA GLY A 108 -10.16 11.48 8.19
C GLY A 108 -10.90 12.64 8.87
N ALA A 109 -10.41 13.87 8.76
CA ALA A 109 -11.06 15.06 9.32
C ALA A 109 -12.30 15.51 8.51
N THR A 110 -12.44 15.04 7.26
CA THR A 110 -13.61 15.38 6.42
C THR A 110 -14.81 14.46 6.70
N VAL A 111 -14.62 13.37 7.45
CA VAL A 111 -15.66 12.37 7.78
C VAL A 111 -16.03 12.37 9.28
N SER A 112 -15.54 13.35 10.05
CA SER A 112 -15.93 13.59 11.47
C SER A 112 -16.71 14.89 11.58
#